data_AF-A0A1W6LK37-F1
#
_entry.id   AF-A0A1W6LK37-F1
#
_cell.length_a   1.000
_cell.length_b   1.000
_cell.length_c   1.000
_cell.angle_alpha   90.00
_cell.angle_beta   90.00
_cell.angle_gamma   90.00
#
_symmetry.space_group_name_H-M   'P 1'
#
loop_
_entity.id
_entity.type
_entity.pdbx_description
1 polymer ?
#
loop_
_entity_poly.entity_id
_entity_poly.type
_entity_poly.pdbx_seq_one_letter_code
_entity_poly.pdbx_strand_id
1 'polypeptide(L)'
;MSNYPWYAAGLHFECMQCRNCCSGPGEGYVWVSEEELAKIAEKLGKSFDKVKKFHSRKAQGGMSLLEDELTKDCEFLTKNGCSIYSVRPLQCRTWPFWDCNLESPETWNLAAKRCPGINRGRLYTFEEIESIRNNEGIAV
;
A
#
# COMPACT_ATOMS: atom_id res chain seq x y z
N MET A 1 2.07 -29.40 -17.62
CA MET A 1 2.58 -28.29 -16.78
C MET A 1 1.36 -27.52 -16.30
N SER A 2 1.25 -27.27 -14.99
CA SER A 2 0.08 -26.56 -14.43
C SER A 2 0.03 -25.14 -15.00
N ASN A 3 -1.10 -24.77 -15.62
CA ASN A 3 -1.35 -23.41 -16.16
C ASN A 3 -1.68 -22.38 -15.06
N TYR A 4 -1.43 -22.71 -13.80
CA TYR A 4 -1.81 -21.87 -12.67
C TYR A 4 -0.61 -21.04 -12.20
N PRO A 5 -0.81 -19.79 -11.76
CA PRO A 5 0.24 -18.98 -11.14
C PRO A 5 0.86 -19.72 -9.94
N TRP A 6 2.13 -19.41 -9.62
CA TRP A 6 2.86 -20.10 -8.55
C TRP A 6 2.21 -19.91 -7.16
N TYR A 7 1.42 -18.86 -6.99
CA TYR A 7 0.66 -18.53 -5.79
C TYR A 7 -0.79 -19.06 -5.80
N ALA A 8 -1.13 -20.01 -6.68
CA ALA A 8 -2.48 -20.57 -6.76
C ALA A 8 -2.97 -21.26 -5.47
N ALA A 9 -2.04 -21.69 -4.60
CA ALA A 9 -2.37 -22.20 -3.27
C ALA A 9 -2.62 -21.10 -2.21
N GLY A 10 -2.54 -19.83 -2.61
CA GLY A 10 -2.60 -18.68 -1.72
C GLY A 10 -1.26 -18.29 -1.10
N LEU A 11 -1.24 -17.15 -0.42
CA LEU A 11 -0.06 -16.58 0.24
C LEU A 11 -0.42 -16.05 1.62
N HIS A 12 0.50 -16.23 2.58
CA HIS A 12 0.34 -15.68 3.92
C HIS A 12 0.85 -14.24 4.00
N PHE A 13 0.03 -13.35 4.54
CA PHE A 13 0.42 -11.98 4.84
C PHE A 13 -0.29 -11.40 6.06
N GLU A 14 0.45 -10.64 6.87
CA GLU A 14 -0.12 -9.79 7.92
C GLU A 14 0.74 -8.53 8.10
N CYS A 15 0.14 -7.36 7.92
CA CYS A 15 0.84 -6.11 8.11
C CYS A 15 1.16 -5.90 9.60
N MET A 16 2.41 -6.11 9.99
CA MET A 16 2.89 -5.93 11.38
C MET A 16 3.03 -4.46 11.80
N GLN A 17 2.55 -3.51 10.99
CA GLN A 17 2.79 -2.06 11.15
C GLN A 17 4.25 -1.69 11.41
N CYS A 18 5.18 -2.50 10.89
CA CYS A 18 6.63 -2.37 11.09
C CYS A 18 7.25 -1.15 10.41
N ARG A 19 6.48 -0.44 9.57
CA ARG A 19 6.89 0.74 8.79
C ARG A 19 7.88 0.48 7.65
N ASN A 20 8.62 -0.62 7.64
CA ASN A 20 9.67 -0.88 6.67
C ASN A 20 9.23 -0.84 5.19
N CYS A 21 8.05 -1.36 4.85
CA CYS A 21 7.54 -1.27 3.47
C CYS A 21 6.91 0.10 3.15
N CYS A 22 6.47 0.84 4.17
CA CYS A 22 5.93 2.20 4.01
C CYS A 22 7.02 3.28 4.01
N SER A 23 8.22 2.96 4.53
CA SER A 23 9.32 3.89 4.73
C SER A 23 10.42 3.69 3.70
N GLY A 24 11.03 4.78 3.22
CA GLY A 24 12.27 4.76 2.44
C GLY A 24 12.13 4.48 0.93
N PRO A 25 13.26 4.18 0.25
CA PRO A 25 13.88 4.96 -0.83
C PRO A 25 13.33 4.69 -2.24
N GLY A 26 12.02 4.44 -2.36
CA GLY A 26 11.33 4.63 -3.65
C GLY A 26 11.19 6.12 -3.96
N GLU A 27 10.63 6.47 -5.11
CA GLU A 27 10.43 7.85 -5.59
C GLU A 27 9.57 8.75 -4.66
N GLY A 28 9.09 8.22 -3.53
CA GLY A 28 8.29 8.90 -2.52
C GLY A 28 6.80 8.86 -2.81
N TYR A 29 6.39 8.63 -4.05
CA TYR A 29 5.00 8.81 -4.42
C TYR A 29 4.05 7.79 -3.77
N VAL A 30 3.12 8.31 -2.98
CA VAL A 30 1.88 7.63 -2.61
C VAL A 30 0.76 8.25 -3.44
N TRP A 31 0.41 7.61 -4.54
CA TRP A 31 -0.64 8.09 -5.44
C TRP A 31 -2.00 8.02 -4.77
N VAL A 32 -2.82 9.05 -5.00
CA VAL A 32 -4.15 9.19 -4.39
C VAL A 32 -5.16 9.71 -5.39
N SER A 33 -6.37 9.14 -5.35
CA SER A 33 -7.54 9.70 -6.05
C SER A 33 -8.24 10.76 -5.22
N GLU A 34 -9.18 11.50 -5.82
CA GLU A 34 -10.03 12.44 -5.08
C GLU A 34 -10.93 11.74 -4.05
N GLU A 35 -11.40 10.54 -4.36
CA GLU A 35 -12.19 9.73 -3.42
C GLU A 35 -11.36 9.33 -2.19
N GLU A 36 -10.09 8.99 -2.39
CA GLU A 36 -9.18 8.65 -1.29
C GLU A 36 -8.84 9.88 -0.45
N LEU A 37 -8.63 11.02 -1.09
CA LEU A 37 -8.46 12.29 -0.39
C LEU A 37 -9.69 12.68 0.43
N ALA A 38 -10.91 12.38 -0.05
CA ALA A 38 -12.14 12.59 0.71
C ALA A 38 -12.21 11.69 1.95
N LYS A 39 -11.86 10.40 1.82
CA LYS A 39 -11.78 9.45 2.95
C LYS A 39 -10.71 9.88 3.98
N ILE A 40 -9.56 10.37 3.51
CA ILE A 40 -8.52 10.94 4.38
C ILE A 40 -9.04 12.20 5.09
N ALA A 41 -9.76 13.08 4.39
CA ALA A 41 -10.32 14.29 4.97
C ALA A 41 -11.32 13.99 6.10
N GLU A 42 -12.22 13.03 5.88
CA GLU A 42 -13.13 12.54 6.92
C GLU A 42 -12.36 12.00 8.13
N LYS A 43 -11.35 11.13 7.89
CA LYS A 43 -10.51 10.59 8.96
C LYS A 43 -9.79 11.67 9.78
N LEU A 44 -9.37 12.74 9.14
CA LEU A 44 -8.67 13.87 9.77
C LEU A 44 -9.62 14.91 10.38
N GLY A 45 -10.94 14.80 10.17
CA GLY A 45 -11.90 15.83 10.57
C GLY A 45 -11.67 17.17 9.87
N LYS A 46 -11.16 17.15 8.63
CA LYS A 46 -10.85 18.34 7.83
C LYS A 46 -11.72 18.37 6.58
N SER A 47 -11.86 19.55 5.98
CA SER A 47 -12.50 19.69 4.67
C SER A 47 -11.61 19.11 3.56
N PHE A 48 -12.23 18.51 2.54
CA PHE A 48 -11.57 17.99 1.34
C PHE A 48 -10.56 18.99 0.75
N ASP A 49 -10.96 20.25 0.54
CA ASP A 49 -10.10 21.28 -0.06
C ASP A 49 -8.83 21.55 0.75
N LYS A 50 -8.91 21.45 2.09
CA LYS A 50 -7.73 21.62 2.95
C LYS A 50 -6.80 20.43 2.80
N VAL A 51 -7.33 19.21 2.74
CA VAL A 51 -6.50 18.02 2.57
C VAL A 51 -5.86 17.99 1.19
N LYS A 52 -6.62 18.23 0.12
CA LYS A 52 -6.08 18.32 -1.23
C LYS A 52 -4.99 19.38 -1.34
N LYS A 53 -5.17 20.55 -0.72
CA LYS A 53 -4.20 21.65 -0.78
C LYS A 53 -2.94 21.42 0.07
N PHE A 54 -3.08 20.90 1.28
CA PHE A 54 -2.00 20.89 2.28
C PHE A 54 -1.40 19.51 2.54
N HIS A 55 -2.01 18.44 2.03
CA HIS A 55 -1.57 17.06 2.23
C HIS A 55 -1.38 16.31 0.91
N SER A 56 -1.39 17.01 -0.23
CA SER A 56 -1.13 16.40 -1.53
C SER A 56 -0.47 17.37 -2.51
N ARG A 57 0.20 16.83 -3.52
CA ARG A 57 0.86 17.58 -4.60
C ARG A 57 0.63 16.92 -5.96
N LYS A 58 0.64 17.72 -7.01
CA LYS A 58 0.65 17.22 -8.39
C LYS A 58 2.07 16.82 -8.78
N ALA A 59 2.23 15.60 -9.27
CA ALA A 59 3.46 15.06 -9.85
C ALA A 59 3.19 14.53 -11.27
N GLN A 60 4.22 14.09 -11.99
CA GLN A 60 4.09 13.67 -13.40
C GLN A 60 3.06 12.54 -13.62
N GLY A 61 2.80 11.70 -12.61
CA GLY A 61 1.84 10.59 -12.67
C GLY A 61 0.44 10.89 -12.13
N GLY A 62 0.18 12.09 -11.59
CA GLY A 62 -1.11 12.41 -10.95
C GLY A 62 -0.95 13.16 -9.63
N MET A 63 -1.83 12.88 -8.67
CA MET A 63 -1.76 13.45 -7.32
C MET A 63 -1.08 12.47 -6.37
N SER A 64 -0.10 12.93 -5.59
CA SER A 64 0.51 12.14 -4.50
C SER A 64 0.33 12.83 -3.16
N LEU A 65 0.36 12.06 -2.07
CA LEU A 65 0.51 12.61 -0.73
C LEU A 65 1.89 13.26 -0.57
N LEU A 66 2.04 14.17 0.40
CA LEU A 66 3.33 14.79 0.67
C LEU A 66 4.28 13.79 1.33
N GLU A 67 5.56 13.99 1.05
CA GLU A 67 6.66 13.20 1.57
C GLU A 67 7.69 14.08 2.28
N ASP A 68 8.39 13.51 3.27
CA ASP A 68 9.56 14.14 3.87
C ASP A 68 10.68 14.32 2.82
N GLU A 69 11.31 15.49 2.78
CA GLU A 69 12.30 15.80 1.75
C GLU A 69 13.57 14.93 1.85
N LEU A 70 13.93 14.49 3.06
CA LEU A 70 15.14 13.71 3.32
C LEU A 70 14.86 12.22 3.31
N THR A 71 13.85 11.76 4.05
CA THR A 71 13.57 10.32 4.21
C THR A 71 12.71 9.75 3.09
N LYS A 72 11.98 10.62 2.37
CA LYS A 72 10.94 10.26 1.39
C LYS A 72 9.78 9.47 1.97
N ASP A 73 9.63 9.48 3.29
CA ASP A 73 8.48 8.87 3.95
C ASP A 73 7.23 9.73 3.70
N CYS A 74 6.09 9.11 3.45
CA CYS A 74 4.80 9.80 3.44
C CYS A 74 4.58 10.53 4.78
N GLU A 75 4.04 11.74 4.74
CA GLU A 75 3.81 12.59 5.92
C GLU A 75 2.98 11.91 7.04
N PHE A 76 2.14 10.93 6.68
CA PHE A 76 1.31 10.19 7.63
C PHE A 76 2.04 9.00 8.26
N LEU A 77 3.29 8.72 7.89
CA LEU A 77 4.09 7.67 8.50
C LEU A 77 4.76 8.18 9.78
N THR A 78 4.24 7.75 10.93
CA THR A 78 4.76 8.11 12.25
C THR A 78 5.71 7.04 12.78
N LYS A 79 6.38 7.32 13.91
CA LYS A 79 7.19 6.33 14.64
C LYS A 79 6.40 5.08 15.06
N ASN A 80 5.09 5.22 15.23
CA ASN A 80 4.19 4.15 15.68
C ASN A 80 3.40 3.50 14.54
N GLY A 81 3.71 3.80 13.28
CA GLY A 81 2.95 3.32 12.12
C GLY A 81 2.24 4.43 11.35
N CYS A 82 1.38 4.04 10.41
CA CYS A 82 0.63 4.99 9.58
C CYS A 82 -0.55 5.59 10.38
N SER A 83 -0.60 6.90 10.52
CA SER A 83 -1.66 7.59 11.27
C SER A 83 -3.03 7.50 10.58
N ILE A 84 -3.05 7.26 9.27
CA ILE A 84 -4.26 7.08 8.46
C ILE A 84 -4.48 5.60 8.06
N TYR A 85 -3.99 4.64 8.84
CA TYR A 85 -3.96 3.21 8.48
C TYR A 85 -5.30 2.66 7.94
N SER A 86 -6.42 3.07 8.54
CA SER A 86 -7.78 2.62 8.18
C SER A 86 -8.29 3.18 6.85
N VAL A 87 -7.70 4.27 6.35
CA VAL A 87 -8.07 4.93 5.08
C VAL A 87 -6.86 5.04 4.14
N ARG A 88 -5.93 4.09 4.26
CA ARG A 88 -4.74 4.04 3.39
C ARG A 88 -5.14 4.07 1.92
N PRO A 89 -4.40 4.80 1.07
CA PRO A 89 -4.57 4.73 -0.37
C PRO A 89 -4.43 3.31 -0.89
N LEU A 90 -5.00 3.05 -2.06
CA LEU A 90 -5.09 1.78 -2.73
C LEU A 90 -3.70 1.16 -2.91
N GLN A 91 -2.74 1.95 -3.41
CA GLN A 91 -1.33 1.56 -3.50
C GLN A 91 -0.82 0.96 -2.18
N CYS A 92 -1.11 1.59 -1.04
CA CYS A 92 -0.67 1.11 0.28
C CYS A 92 -1.48 -0.08 0.80
N ARG A 93 -2.75 -0.24 0.39
CA ARG A 93 -3.61 -1.37 0.79
C ARG A 93 -3.29 -2.65 0.03
N THR A 94 -2.88 -2.53 -1.23
CA THR A 94 -2.60 -3.70 -2.09
C THR A 94 -1.23 -4.31 -1.84
N TRP A 95 -0.33 -3.64 -1.12
CA TRP A 95 0.91 -4.26 -0.67
C TRP A 95 0.61 -5.49 0.22
N PRO A 96 1.25 -6.66 0.01
CA PRO A 96 2.39 -6.93 -0.89
C PRO A 96 2.00 -7.53 -2.25
N PHE A 97 0.71 -7.62 -2.59
CA PHE A 97 0.19 -8.29 -3.79
C PHE A 97 0.31 -7.46 -5.09
N TRP A 98 1.36 -6.64 -5.18
CA TRP A 98 1.66 -5.92 -6.42
C TRP A 98 2.21 -6.87 -7.48
N ASP A 99 1.99 -6.57 -8.76
CA ASP A 99 2.47 -7.39 -9.89
C ASP A 99 3.95 -7.77 -9.77
N CYS A 100 4.80 -6.81 -9.42
CA CYS A 100 6.25 -7.02 -9.30
C CYS A 100 6.65 -7.99 -8.17
N ASN A 101 5.82 -8.14 -7.13
CA ASN A 101 6.07 -9.08 -6.05
C ASN A 101 5.47 -10.47 -6.33
N LEU A 102 4.49 -10.53 -7.25
CA LEU A 102 3.79 -11.76 -7.64
C LEU A 102 4.40 -12.41 -8.90
N GLU A 103 5.37 -11.77 -9.55
CA GLU A 103 6.04 -12.28 -10.75
C GLU A 103 6.62 -13.69 -10.55
N SER A 104 7.28 -13.91 -9.41
CA SER A 104 7.87 -15.21 -9.06
C SER A 104 8.04 -15.40 -7.54
N PRO A 105 8.22 -16.65 -7.05
CA PRO A 105 8.55 -16.89 -5.65
C PRO A 105 9.79 -16.11 -5.17
N GLU A 106 10.77 -15.87 -6.05
CA GLU A 106 11.98 -15.10 -5.76
C GLU A 106 11.66 -13.63 -5.51
N THR A 107 10.80 -13.01 -6.32
CA THR A 107 10.37 -11.61 -6.14
C THR A 107 9.56 -11.42 -4.86
N TRP A 108 8.69 -12.38 -4.52
CA TRP A 108 7.95 -12.40 -3.26
C TRP A 108 8.90 -12.47 -2.05
N ASN A 109 9.89 -13.36 -2.11
CA ASN A 109 10.91 -13.49 -1.06
C ASN A 109 11.83 -12.27 -0.99
N LEU A 110 12.06 -11.55 -2.10
CA LEU A 110 12.77 -10.27 -2.10
C LEU A 110 11.96 -9.20 -1.34
N ALA A 111 10.66 -9.11 -1.60
CA ALA A 111 9.75 -8.22 -0.87
C ALA A 111 9.73 -8.55 0.64
N ALA A 112 9.81 -9.84 1.00
CA ALA A 112 9.87 -10.31 2.39
C ALA A 112 11.09 -9.78 3.17
N LYS A 113 12.20 -9.47 2.48
CA LYS A 113 13.37 -8.83 3.12
C LYS A 113 13.04 -7.43 3.66
N ARG A 114 12.11 -6.72 3.01
CA ARG A 114 11.64 -5.40 3.45
C ARG A 114 10.44 -5.52 4.40
N CYS A 115 9.54 -6.48 4.18
CA CYS A 115 8.32 -6.62 4.97
C CYS A 115 8.32 -7.93 5.80
N PRO A 116 8.52 -7.87 7.13
CA PRO A 116 8.48 -9.05 8.00
C PRO A 116 7.09 -9.70 8.11
N GLY A 117 6.05 -9.01 7.60
CA GLY A 117 4.68 -9.51 7.53
C GLY A 117 4.42 -10.50 6.41
N ILE A 118 5.31 -10.59 5.42
CA ILE A 118 5.21 -11.59 4.36
C ILE A 118 5.51 -12.98 4.94
N ASN A 119 4.72 -13.99 4.51
CA ASN A 119 4.76 -15.36 5.03
C ASN A 119 4.37 -15.47 6.52
N ARG A 120 3.47 -14.60 6.98
CA ARG A 120 2.95 -14.55 8.36
C ARG A 120 1.44 -14.33 8.36
N GLY A 121 0.79 -14.68 9.46
CA GLY A 121 -0.63 -14.38 9.70
C GLY A 121 -1.60 -15.06 8.74
N ARG A 122 -2.59 -14.30 8.25
CA ARG A 122 -3.72 -14.80 7.46
C ARG A 122 -3.27 -15.36 6.11
N LEU A 123 -3.87 -16.48 5.70
CA LEU A 123 -3.79 -16.98 4.32
C LEU A 123 -4.76 -16.21 3.43
N TYR A 124 -4.26 -15.59 2.37
CA TYR A 124 -5.06 -15.02 1.28
C TYR A 124 -5.16 -16.05 0.17
N THR A 125 -6.39 -16.36 -0.23
CA THR A 125 -6.69 -17.28 -1.35
C THR A 125 -6.28 -16.66 -2.69
N PHE A 126 -6.19 -17.50 -3.73
CA PHE A 126 -5.88 -17.02 -5.08
C PHE A 126 -6.87 -15.94 -5.55
N GLU A 127 -8.17 -16.17 -5.33
CA GLU A 127 -9.24 -15.24 -5.72
C GLU A 127 -9.12 -13.90 -4.99
N GLU A 128 -8.77 -13.92 -3.71
CA GLU A 128 -8.53 -12.69 -2.94
C GLU A 128 -7.30 -11.93 -3.41
N ILE A 129 -6.20 -12.65 -3.70
CA ILE A 129 -4.97 -12.03 -4.22
C ILE A 129 -5.27 -11.34 -5.55
N GLU A 130 -5.97 -12.01 -6.47
CA GLU A 130 -6.34 -11.43 -7.77
C GLU A 130 -7.32 -10.26 -7.63
N SER A 131 -8.32 -10.34 -6.74
CA SER A 131 -9.21 -9.20 -6.43
C SER A 131 -8.43 -8.01 -5.89
N ILE A 132 -7.46 -8.23 -4.99
CA ILE A 132 -6.62 -7.18 -4.43
C ILE A 132 -5.74 -6.55 -5.51
N ARG A 133 -5.06 -7.38 -6.29
CA ARG A 133 -4.16 -7.00 -7.37
C ARG A 133 -4.87 -6.19 -8.46
N ASN A 134 -6.05 -6.61 -8.87
CA ASN A 134 -6.86 -5.95 -9.89
C ASN A 134 -7.63 -4.73 -9.35
N ASN A 135 -7.55 -4.46 -8.05
CA ASN A 135 -8.27 -3.40 -7.35
C ASN A 135 -9.80 -3.52 -7.45
N GLU A 136 -10.31 -4.74 -7.56
CA GLU A 136 -11.74 -5.00 -7.67
C GLU A 136 -12.37 -5.09 -6.27
N GLY A 137 -13.06 -4.02 -5.86
CA GLY A 137 -14.09 -4.09 -4.80
C GLY A 137 -13.63 -4.56 -3.42
N ILE A 138 -12.42 -4.19 -2.97
CA ILE A 138 -11.90 -4.69 -1.69
C ILE A 138 -12.50 -3.89 -0.51
N ALA A 139 -13.48 -4.50 0.17
CA ALA A 139 -13.72 -4.28 1.59
C ALA A 139 -12.83 -5.26 2.38
N VAL A 140 -11.63 -4.83 2.76
CA VAL A 140 -10.82 -5.48 3.81
C VAL A 140 -10.85 -4.65 5.07
#